data_AF-R7T3C7-F1
#
_entry.id   AF-R7T3C7-F1
#
_cell.length_a   1.000
_cell.length_b   1.000
_cell.length_c   1.000
_cell.angle_alpha   90.00
_cell.angle_beta   90.00
_cell.angle_gamma   90.00
#
_symmetry.space_group_name_H-M   'P 1'
#
loop_
_entity.id
_entity.type
_entity.pdbx_description
1 polymer ?
#
loop_
_entity_poly.entity_id
_entity_poly.type
_entity_poly.pdbx_seq_one_letter_code
_entity_poly.pdbx_strand_id
1 'polypeptide(L)'
;MASLIIIYLSPVLIITGTIGNALSLIVMRTKKFKCSAASVVLSSLAISDTGNLLVSLNRTWIDELSGFNMKHLNRTACKTSTFISFLFSHLSSQFVLLLTLERLVSVFFPLHSSQLCSRRRMKIAVAAVT
;
A
#
# COMPACT_ATOMS: atom_id res chain seq x y z
N MET A 1 -1.08 9.48 27.05
CA MET A 1 -0.18 8.38 26.64
C MET A 1 -0.30 8.04 25.16
N ALA A 2 -1.50 7.81 24.61
CA ALA A 2 -1.69 7.49 23.18
C ALA A 2 -1.09 8.53 22.20
N SER A 3 -1.29 9.82 22.45
CA SER A 3 -0.75 10.89 21.57
C SER A 3 0.78 10.94 21.52
N LEU A 4 1.49 10.59 22.60
CA LEU A 4 2.96 10.54 22.59
C LEU A 4 3.46 9.44 21.66
N ILE A 5 2.81 8.26 21.67
CA ILE A 5 3.16 7.16 20.76
C ILE A 5 3.00 7.63 19.31
N ILE A 6 1.88 8.29 18.98
CA ILE A 6 1.64 8.76 17.61
C ILE A 6 2.67 9.81 17.19
N ILE A 7 3.02 10.77 18.06
CA ILE A 7 3.97 11.84 17.75
C ILE A 7 5.38 11.31 17.46
N TYR A 8 5.87 10.34 18.24
CA TYR A 8 7.23 9.80 18.09
C TYR A 8 7.32 8.64 17.09
N LEU A 9 6.31 7.74 17.07
CA LEU A 9 6.34 6.55 16.22
C LEU A 9 5.96 6.85 14.78
N SER A 10 5.01 7.76 14.54
CA SER A 10 4.56 8.08 13.18
C SER A 10 5.68 8.57 12.25
N PRO A 11 6.56 9.53 12.62
CA PRO A 11 7.62 9.98 11.72
C PRO A 11 8.62 8.85 11.43
N VAL A 12 8.92 8.00 12.42
CA VAL A 12 9.76 6.82 12.23
C VAL A 12 9.12 5.86 11.22
N LEU A 13 7.83 5.56 11.36
CA LEU A 13 7.09 4.69 10.44
C LEU A 13 6.95 5.29 9.03
N ILE A 14 6.75 6.60 8.92
CA ILE A 14 6.68 7.30 7.62
C ILE A 14 8.04 7.19 6.92
N ILE A 15 9.15 7.51 7.60
CA ILE A 15 10.48 7.48 6.99
C ILE A 15 10.87 6.03 6.63
N THR A 16 10.80 5.11 7.59
CA THR A 16 11.19 3.72 7.34
C THR A 16 10.26 3.03 6.35
N GLY A 17 8.96 3.26 6.42
CA GLY A 17 7.96 2.70 5.52
C GLY A 17 8.08 3.22 4.09
N THR A 18 8.31 4.53 3.90
CA THR A 18 8.53 5.10 2.55
C THR A 18 9.81 4.56 1.93
N ILE A 19 10.91 4.47 2.69
CA ILE A 19 12.17 3.87 2.22
C ILE A 19 11.97 2.40 1.86
N GLY A 20 11.32 1.61 2.73
CA GLY A 20 11.06 0.19 2.51
C GLY A 20 10.16 -0.08 1.29
N ASN A 21 9.10 0.69 1.12
CA ASN A 21 8.22 0.58 -0.04
C ASN A 21 8.88 1.04 -1.33
N ALA A 22 9.70 2.10 -1.30
CA ALA A 22 10.49 2.53 -2.45
C ALA A 22 11.51 1.47 -2.88
N LEU A 23 12.24 0.88 -1.92
CA LEU A 23 13.15 -0.25 -2.17
C LEU A 23 12.40 -1.43 -2.77
N SER A 24 11.22 -1.76 -2.24
CA SER A 24 10.37 -2.84 -2.78
C SER A 24 10.01 -2.58 -4.25
N LEU A 25 9.64 -1.35 -4.62
CA LEU A 25 9.37 -0.97 -6.01
C LEU A 25 10.62 -1.10 -6.90
N ILE A 26 11.78 -0.69 -6.41
CA ILE A 26 13.05 -0.79 -7.15
C ILE A 26 13.39 -2.27 -7.40
N VAL A 27 13.30 -3.11 -6.37
CA VAL A 27 13.58 -4.55 -6.46
C VAL A 27 12.61 -5.23 -7.42
N MET A 28 11.30 -4.94 -7.33
CA MET A 28 10.28 -5.53 -8.20
C MET A 28 10.43 -5.12 -9.67
N ARG A 29 11.11 -4.01 -9.96
CA ARG A 29 11.45 -3.56 -11.32
C ARG A 29 12.72 -4.19 -11.91
N THR A 30 13.51 -4.90 -11.11
CA THR A 30 14.74 -5.56 -11.56
C THR A 30 14.42 -6.69 -12.55
N LYS A 31 15.31 -6.95 -13.53
CA LYS A 31 15.12 -7.98 -14.58
C LYS A 31 14.72 -9.36 -14.04
N LYS A 32 15.21 -9.74 -12.85
CA LYS A 32 14.89 -11.01 -12.17
C LYS A 32 13.41 -11.13 -11.78
N PHE A 33 12.77 -10.04 -11.35
CA PHE A 33 11.41 -10.07 -10.80
C PHE A 33 10.36 -9.42 -11.70
N LYS A 34 10.77 -8.55 -12.65
CA LYS A 34 9.87 -7.77 -13.51
C LYS A 34 8.86 -8.61 -14.31
N CYS A 35 9.20 -9.86 -14.61
CA CYS A 35 8.33 -10.79 -15.35
C CYS A 35 7.41 -11.64 -14.46
N SER A 36 7.58 -11.60 -13.13
CA SER A 36 6.77 -12.37 -12.18
C SER A 36 5.38 -11.75 -11.96
N ALA A 37 4.40 -12.61 -11.68
CA ALA A 37 3.06 -12.25 -11.26
C ALA A 37 3.07 -11.44 -9.96
N ALA A 38 3.85 -11.92 -8.98
CA ALA A 38 4.05 -11.30 -7.68
C ALA A 38 4.59 -9.87 -7.78
N SER A 39 5.46 -9.58 -8.76
CA SER A 39 6.01 -8.22 -8.97
C SER A 39 4.91 -7.19 -9.25
N VAL A 40 3.83 -7.57 -9.96
CA VAL A 40 2.71 -6.67 -10.23
C VAL A 40 1.96 -6.34 -8.94
N VAL A 41 1.60 -7.36 -8.16
CA VAL A 41 0.84 -7.17 -6.92
C VAL A 41 1.66 -6.47 -5.85
N LEU A 42 2.92 -6.87 -5.66
CA LEU A 42 3.84 -6.25 -4.70
C LEU A 42 4.13 -4.80 -5.04
N SER A 43 4.22 -4.46 -6.33
CA SER A 43 4.37 -3.06 -6.74
C SER A 43 3.11 -2.25 -6.44
N SER A 44 1.92 -2.78 -6.71
CA SER A 44 0.66 -2.10 -6.38
C SER A 44 0.48 -1.95 -4.86
N LEU A 45 0.85 -2.97 -4.08
CA LEU A 45 0.84 -2.93 -2.62
C LEU A 45 1.77 -1.83 -2.08
N ALA A 46 3.02 -1.77 -2.56
CA ALA A 46 3.96 -0.74 -2.14
C ALA A 46 3.49 0.69 -2.49
N ILE A 47 2.79 0.87 -3.62
CA ILE A 47 2.18 2.15 -3.99
C ILE A 47 1.06 2.51 -3.01
N SER A 48 0.14 1.58 -2.73
CA SER A 48 -0.97 1.80 -1.78
C SER A 48 -0.48 2.09 -0.37
N ASP A 49 0.52 1.35 0.12
CA ASP A 49 1.08 1.55 1.46
C ASP A 49 1.79 2.90 1.55
N THR A 50 2.53 3.31 0.52
CA THR A 50 3.15 4.64 0.46
C THR A 50 2.09 5.74 0.45
N GLY A 51 1.01 5.57 -0.33
CA GLY A 51 -0.11 6.49 -0.34
C GLY A 51 -0.78 6.61 1.03
N ASN A 52 -0.99 5.48 1.71
CA ASN A 52 -1.57 5.46 3.05
C ASN A 52 -0.67 6.14 4.10
N LEU A 53 0.65 5.92 4.05
CA LEU A 53 1.61 6.60 4.93
C LEU A 53 1.59 8.13 4.71
N LEU A 54 1.56 8.57 3.46
CA LEU A 54 1.59 9.99 3.11
C LEU A 54 0.27 10.72 3.37
N VAL A 55 -0.87 10.06 3.22
CA VAL A 55 -2.19 10.70 3.35
C VAL A 55 -2.80 10.47 4.72
N SER A 56 -2.79 9.24 5.24
CA SER A 56 -3.46 8.88 6.50
C SER A 56 -2.57 9.15 7.70
N LEU A 57 -1.37 8.56 7.72
CA LEU A 57 -0.49 8.59 8.88
C LEU A 57 0.12 9.98 9.06
N ASN A 58 0.61 10.59 7.99
CA ASN A 58 1.14 11.95 8.00
C ASN A 58 0.09 12.98 8.46
N ARG A 59 -1.16 12.86 7.98
CA ARG A 59 -2.26 13.74 8.41
C ARG A 59 -2.54 13.60 9.90
N THR A 60 -2.61 12.36 10.40
CA THR A 60 -2.85 12.08 11.82
C THR A 60 -1.71 12.62 12.69
N TRP A 61 -0.47 12.47 12.22
CA TRP A 61 0.71 13.01 12.89
C TRP A 61 0.68 14.54 12.99
N ILE A 62 0.32 15.24 11.90
CA ILE A 62 0.23 16.71 11.90
C ILE A 62 -0.91 17.22 12.81
N ASP A 63 -2.04 16.51 12.83
CA ASP A 63 -3.21 16.84 13.68
C ASP A 63 -2.83 16.78 15.17
N GLU A 64 -2.14 15.70 15.58
CA GLU A 64 -1.68 15.50 16.96
C GLU A 64 -0.52 16.44 17.34
N LEU A 65 0.37 16.76 16.40
CA LEU A 65 1.51 17.66 16.65
C LEU A 65 1.08 19.12 16.79
N SER A 66 0.16 19.58 15.95
CA SER A 66 -0.25 20.99 15.92
C SER A 66 -1.36 21.31 16.91
N GLY A 67 -2.04 20.28 17.45
CA GLY A 67 -3.28 20.46 18.23
C GLY A 67 -4.41 21.13 17.45
N PHE A 68 -4.21 21.35 16.15
CA PHE A 68 -5.08 22.11 15.26
C PHE A 68 -5.71 21.13 14.28
N ASN A 69 -7.04 20.99 14.38
CA ASN A 69 -7.79 20.11 13.51
C ASN A 69 -7.61 20.54 12.04
N MET A 70 -6.77 19.84 11.27
CA MET A 70 -6.60 20.05 9.81
C MET A 70 -7.94 19.93 9.05
N LYS A 71 -8.95 19.32 9.70
CA LYS A 71 -10.35 19.27 9.27
C LYS A 71 -10.99 20.64 9.08
N HIS A 72 -10.53 21.66 9.79
CA HIS A 72 -11.12 23.01 9.77
C HIS A 72 -10.55 23.92 8.68
N LEU A 73 -9.38 23.61 8.12
CA LEU A 73 -8.70 24.49 7.17
C LEU A 73 -9.39 24.50 5.79
N ASN A 74 -9.80 23.32 5.31
CA ASN A 74 -10.53 23.21 4.05
C ASN A 74 -11.41 21.95 4.03
N ARG A 75 -12.74 22.12 4.01
CA ARG A 75 -13.72 21.01 4.04
C ARG A 75 -13.54 20.03 2.88
N THR A 76 -13.21 20.55 1.69
CA THR A 76 -13.02 19.72 0.49
C THR A 76 -11.78 18.84 0.65
N ALA A 77 -10.65 19.43 1.07
CA ALA A 77 -9.40 18.70 1.31
C ALA A 77 -9.55 17.64 2.41
N CYS A 78 -10.33 17.92 3.46
CA CYS A 78 -10.60 16.95 4.51
C CYS A 78 -11.38 15.74 4.00
N LYS A 79 -12.46 15.98 3.22
CA LYS A 79 -13.27 14.90 2.66
C LYS A 79 -12.48 14.06 1.65
N THR A 80 -11.73 14.70 0.75
CA THR A 80 -10.91 13.99 -0.24
C THR A 80 -9.79 13.20 0.43
N SER A 81 -9.07 13.78 1.40
CA SER A 81 -8.01 13.05 2.12
C SER A 81 -8.57 11.86 2.88
N THR A 82 -9.71 12.01 3.56
CA THR A 82 -10.37 10.91 4.27
C THR A 82 -10.78 9.80 3.31
N PHE A 83 -11.38 10.15 2.18
CA PHE A 83 -11.73 9.18 1.14
C PHE A 83 -10.51 8.44 0.61
N ILE A 84 -9.44 9.17 0.28
CA ILE A 84 -8.18 8.59 -0.22
C ILE A 84 -7.53 7.66 0.82
N SER A 85 -7.57 8.02 2.11
CA SER A 85 -7.09 7.19 3.21
C SER A 85 -7.83 5.84 3.28
N PHE A 86 -9.16 5.88 3.20
CA PHE A 86 -9.99 4.66 3.17
C PHE A 86 -9.71 3.83 1.92
N LEU A 87 -9.59 4.49 0.77
CA LEU A 87 -9.28 3.84 -0.49
C LEU A 87 -7.94 3.08 -0.40
N PHE A 88 -6.85 3.74 -0.01
CA PHE A 88 -5.54 3.08 0.09
C PHE A 88 -5.51 1.96 1.12
N SER A 89 -6.19 2.13 2.26
CA SER A 89 -6.28 1.08 3.27
C SER A 89 -7.03 -0.15 2.74
N HIS A 90 -8.13 0.07 2.03
CA HIS A 90 -8.90 -1.00 1.39
C HIS A 90 -8.07 -1.72 0.32
N LEU A 91 -7.46 -0.96 -0.61
CA LEU A 91 -6.60 -1.51 -1.66
C LEU A 91 -5.43 -2.32 -1.10
N SER A 92 -4.77 -1.82 -0.05
CA SER A 92 -3.66 -2.54 0.59
C SER A 92 -4.11 -3.95 1.05
N SER A 93 -5.23 -4.03 1.78
CA SER A 93 -5.77 -5.32 2.24
C SER A 93 -6.14 -6.27 1.10
N GLN A 94 -6.71 -5.77 0.01
CA GLN A 94 -7.08 -6.59 -1.14
C GLN A 94 -5.85 -7.04 -1.95
N PHE A 95 -4.81 -6.21 -2.04
CA PHE A 95 -3.55 -6.60 -2.66
C PHE A 95 -2.81 -7.66 -1.85
N VAL A 96 -2.85 -7.60 -0.52
CA VAL A 96 -2.34 -8.69 0.33
C VAL A 96 -3.10 -9.98 0.06
N LEU A 97 -4.43 -9.94 -0.05
CA LEU A 97 -5.24 -11.11 -0.41
C LEU A 97 -4.85 -11.68 -1.79
N LEU A 98 -4.68 -10.83 -2.80
CA LEU A 98 -4.24 -11.28 -4.13
C LEU A 98 -2.84 -11.91 -4.09
N LEU A 99 -1.94 -11.37 -3.27
CA LEU A 99 -0.60 -11.92 -3.09
C LEU A 99 -0.66 -13.29 -2.41
N THR A 100 -1.46 -13.47 -1.35
CA THR A 100 -1.57 -14.75 -0.67
C THR A 100 -2.18 -15.81 -1.58
N LEU A 101 -3.17 -15.46 -2.40
CA LEU A 101 -3.73 -16.35 -3.42
C LEU A 101 -2.69 -16.74 -4.48
N GLU A 102 -1.88 -15.80 -4.97
CA GLU A 102 -0.80 -16.09 -5.91
C GLU A 102 0.21 -17.09 -5.31
N ARG A 103 0.60 -16.89 -4.05
CA ARG A 103 1.51 -17.79 -3.33
C ARG A 103 0.88 -19.16 -3.08
N LEU A 104 -0.40 -19.21 -2.71
CA LEU A 104 -1.14 -20.45 -2.52
C LEU A 104 -1.15 -21.27 -3.80
N VAL A 105 -1.51 -20.66 -4.93
CA VAL A 105 -1.53 -21.34 -6.24
C VAL A 105 -0.12 -21.79 -6.64
N SER A 106 0.90 -20.97 -6.40
CA SER A 106 2.28 -21.34 -6.72
C SER A 106 2.80 -22.53 -5.91
N VAL A 107 2.36 -22.70 -4.66
CA VAL A 107 2.81 -23.79 -3.77
C VAL A 107 2.01 -25.06 -4.00
N PHE A 108 0.67 -24.98 -4.04
CA PHE A 108 -0.20 -26.15 -4.15
C PHE A 108 -0.38 -26.64 -5.60
N PHE A 109 -0.23 -25.75 -6.59
CA PHE A 109 -0.44 -26.06 -8.00
C PHE A 109 0.72 -25.55 -8.88
N PRO A 110 1.96 -26.05 -8.66
CA PRO A 110 3.16 -25.55 -9.33
C PRO A 110 3.06 -25.63 -10.86
N LEU A 111 2.45 -26.68 -11.42
CA LEU A 111 2.28 -26.87 -12.87
C LEU A 111 1.28 -25.87 -13.49
N HIS A 112 0.26 -25.43 -12.75
CA HIS A 112 -0.73 -24.46 -13.22
C HIS A 112 -0.39 -23.01 -12.85
N SER A 113 0.62 -22.79 -12.00
CA SER A 113 1.02 -21.46 -11.51
C SER A 113 1.35 -20.48 -12.64
N SER A 114 2.04 -20.93 -13.68
CA SER A 114 2.42 -20.10 -14.84
C SER A 114 1.21 -19.68 -15.70
N GLN A 115 0.15 -20.49 -15.72
CA GLN A 115 -1.07 -20.23 -16.49
C GLN A 115 -2.09 -19.40 -15.69
N LEU A 116 -2.29 -19.75 -14.42
CA LEU A 116 -3.26 -19.12 -13.53
C LEU A 116 -2.78 -17.75 -13.06
N CYS A 117 -1.52 -17.64 -12.63
CA CYS A 117 -0.90 -16.40 -12.16
C CYS A 117 -0.11 -15.72 -13.28
N SER A 118 -0.66 -15.64 -14.49
CA SER A 118 0.01 -14.87 -15.55
C SER A 118 -0.01 -13.37 -15.24
N ARG A 119 1.06 -12.66 -15.62
CA ARG A 119 1.20 -11.21 -15.43
C ARG A 119 0.01 -10.41 -15.98
N ARG A 120 -0.59 -10.85 -17.10
CA ARG A 120 -1.79 -10.21 -17.66
C ARG A 120 -3.00 -10.35 -16.73
N ARG A 121 -3.22 -11.55 -16.18
CA ARG A 121 -4.32 -11.83 -15.25
C ARG A 121 -4.15 -11.07 -13.95
N MET A 122 -2.94 -11.00 -13.40
CA MET A 122 -2.68 -10.21 -12.19
C MET A 122 -2.92 -8.71 -12.41
N LYS A 123 -2.57 -8.16 -13.57
CA LYS A 123 -2.91 -6.77 -13.91
C LYS A 123 -4.41 -6.54 -13.98
N ILE A 124 -5.15 -7.46 -14.58
CA ILE A 124 -6.62 -7.40 -14.64
C ILE A 124 -7.21 -7.50 -13.23
N ALA A 125 -6.72 -8.43 -12.40
CA ALA A 125 -7.17 -8.59 -11.02
C ALA A 125 -6.90 -7.33 -10.17
N VAL A 126 -5.71 -6.75 -10.28
CA VAL A 126 -5.38 -5.47 -9.62
C VAL A 126 -6.32 -4.36 -10.11
N ALA A 127 -6.56 -4.25 -11.42
CA ALA A 127 -7.43 -3.22 -11.99
C ALA A 127 -8.92 -3.42 -11.67
N ALA A 128 -9.37 -4.65 -11.42
CA ALA A 128 -10.75 -4.93 -11.02
C ALA A 128 -11.02 -4.60 -9.54
N VAL A 129 -9.96 -4.61 -8.73
CA VAL A 129 -9.97 -4.35 -7.30
C VAL A 129 -9.72 -2.87 -6.98
N THR A 130 -9.06 -2.14 -7.91
CA THR A 130 -8.77 -0.71 -7.82
C THR A 130 -9.93 0.12 -8.37
#